data_AF-A0A944GFB9-F1
#
_entry.id   AF-A0A944GFB9-F1
#
_cell.length_a   1.000
_cell.length_b   1.000
_cell.length_c   1.000
_cell.angle_alpha   90.00
_cell.angle_beta   90.00
_cell.angle_gamma   90.00
#
_symmetry.space_group_name_H-M   'P 1'
#
loop_
_entity.id
_entity.type
_entity.pdbx_description
1 polymer ?
#
loop_
_entity_poly.entity_id
_entity_poly.type
_entity_poly.pdbx_seq_one_letter_code
_entity_poly.pdbx_strand_id
1 'polypeptide(L)'
;MYKQLTREQRYVIYLGLQEKKTYSTIARQISVSISTVSREVKRNSNRHGRYLYKEAHEDAMWRRERTAANRKIKTHVMKEAIKMLVKDQWSPEQIVANLKERNVMISHESIYRYIREHQDLWKYYFNFKYKCNKKD
;
A
#
# COMPACT_ATOMS: atom_id res chain seq x y z
N MET A 1 -1.92 -15.26 -6.64
CA MET A 1 -1.66 -13.81 -6.72
C MET A 1 -2.90 -13.11 -7.25
N TYR A 2 -3.47 -12.13 -6.53
CA TYR A 2 -4.68 -11.42 -6.97
C TYR A 2 -4.32 -10.32 -7.97
N LYS A 3 -4.86 -10.40 -9.20
CA LYS A 3 -4.62 -9.42 -10.27
C LYS A 3 -5.78 -8.42 -10.33
N GLN A 4 -5.47 -7.12 -10.27
CA GLN A 4 -6.47 -6.06 -10.45
C GLN A 4 -6.93 -6.03 -11.90
N LEU A 5 -8.21 -5.70 -12.14
CA LEU A 5 -8.72 -5.49 -13.49
C LEU A 5 -8.01 -4.31 -14.16
N THR A 6 -7.67 -4.45 -15.43
CA THR A 6 -7.12 -3.35 -16.24
C THR A 6 -8.23 -2.39 -16.67
N ARG A 7 -7.87 -1.28 -17.32
CA ARG A 7 -8.86 -0.34 -17.86
C ARG A 7 -9.62 -0.98 -19.03
N GLU A 8 -8.94 -1.76 -19.86
CA GLU A 8 -9.48 -2.47 -21.01
C GLU A 8 -10.45 -3.56 -20.55
N GLN A 9 -10.11 -4.31 -19.51
CA GLN A 9 -11.02 -5.30 -18.94
C GLN A 9 -12.30 -4.66 -18.39
N ARG A 10 -12.21 -3.48 -17.76
CA ARG A 10 -13.40 -2.71 -17.34
C ARG A 10 -14.22 -2.21 -18.51
N TYR A 11 -13.56 -1.83 -19.61
CA TYR A 11 -14.25 -1.46 -20.84
C TYR A 11 -15.05 -2.64 -21.43
N VAL A 12 -14.47 -3.85 -21.43
CA VAL A 12 -15.19 -5.07 -21.86
C VAL A 12 -16.36 -5.39 -20.94
N ILE A 13 -16.22 -5.22 -19.63
CA ILE A 13 -17.33 -5.35 -18.67
C ILE A 13 -18.45 -4.36 -19.02
N TYR A 14 -18.11 -3.10 -19.26
CA TYR A 14 -19.07 -2.08 -19.65
C TYR A 14 -19.83 -2.43 -20.93
N LEU A 15 -19.13 -2.79 -22.01
CA LEU A 15 -19.77 -3.20 -23.27
C LEU A 15 -20.66 -4.43 -23.08
N GLY A 16 -20.18 -5.45 -22.36
CA GLY A 16 -20.97 -6.65 -22.10
C GLY A 16 -22.25 -6.37 -21.32
N LEU A 17 -22.23 -5.41 -20.38
CA LEU A 17 -23.43 -4.96 -19.67
C LEU A 17 -24.42 -4.23 -20.59
N GLN A 18 -23.94 -3.38 -21.51
CA GLN A 18 -24.80 -2.72 -22.51
C GLN A 18 -25.47 -3.73 -23.44
N GLU A 19 -24.74 -4.78 -23.82
CA GLU A 19 -25.23 -5.91 -24.62
C GLU A 19 -26.07 -6.92 -23.81
N LYS A 20 -26.34 -6.66 -22.53
CA LYS A 20 -27.08 -7.54 -21.61
C LYS A 20 -26.48 -8.96 -21.50
N LYS A 21 -25.17 -9.12 -21.71
CA LYS A 21 -24.47 -10.38 -21.51
C LYS A 21 -24.44 -10.77 -20.03
N THR A 22 -24.43 -12.07 -19.76
CA THR A 22 -24.28 -12.58 -18.40
C THR A 22 -22.86 -12.34 -17.87
N TYR A 23 -22.71 -12.22 -16.55
CA TYR A 23 -21.38 -12.12 -15.92
C TYR A 23 -20.47 -13.30 -16.25
N SER A 24 -21.04 -14.49 -16.46
CA SER A 24 -20.29 -15.68 -16.90
C SER A 24 -19.64 -15.46 -18.27
N THR A 25 -20.41 -14.97 -19.24
CA THR A 25 -19.92 -14.67 -20.60
C THR A 25 -18.83 -13.61 -20.57
N ILE A 26 -19.05 -12.51 -19.84
CA ILE A 26 -18.09 -11.41 -19.71
C ILE A 26 -16.79 -11.92 -19.06
N ALA A 27 -16.91 -12.68 -17.97
CA ALA A 27 -15.76 -13.20 -17.23
C ALA A 27 -14.89 -14.12 -18.11
N ARG A 28 -15.51 -14.98 -18.92
CA ARG A 28 -14.81 -15.83 -19.89
C ARG A 28 -14.08 -15.01 -20.95
N GLN A 29 -14.68 -13.93 -21.45
CA GLN A 29 -14.09 -13.07 -22.48
C GLN A 29 -12.80 -12.38 -22.04
N ILE A 30 -12.69 -12.01 -20.75
CA ILE A 30 -11.50 -11.34 -20.20
C ILE A 30 -10.64 -12.26 -19.32
N SER A 31 -10.92 -13.56 -19.34
CA SER A 31 -10.20 -14.60 -18.58
C SER A 31 -10.11 -14.31 -17.07
N VAL A 32 -11.23 -13.94 -16.45
CA VAL A 32 -11.34 -13.76 -14.98
C VAL A 32 -12.46 -14.60 -14.39
N SER A 33 -12.52 -14.70 -13.07
CA SER A 33 -13.63 -15.38 -12.40
C SER A 33 -14.93 -14.57 -12.47
N ILE A 34 -16.08 -15.26 -12.50
CA ILE A 34 -17.42 -14.63 -12.45
C ILE A 34 -17.54 -13.73 -11.21
N SER A 35 -17.01 -14.21 -10.07
CA SER A 35 -16.97 -13.47 -8.81
C SER A 35 -16.15 -12.19 -8.89
N THR A 36 -15.17 -12.09 -9.80
CA THR A 36 -14.42 -10.85 -10.06
C THR A 36 -15.32 -9.82 -10.74
N VAL A 37 -16.03 -10.21 -11.80
CA VAL A 37 -16.96 -9.32 -12.52
C VAL A 37 -18.09 -8.86 -11.61
N SER A 38 -18.72 -9.80 -10.88
CA SER A 38 -19.80 -9.47 -9.94
C SER A 38 -19.37 -8.46 -8.87
N ARG A 39 -18.20 -8.67 -8.24
CA ARG A 39 -17.66 -7.72 -7.24
C ARG A 39 -17.28 -6.37 -7.83
N GLU A 40 -16.74 -6.35 -9.05
CA GLU A 40 -16.40 -5.12 -9.77
C GLU A 40 -17.66 -4.28 -10.05
N VAL A 41 -18.68 -4.89 -10.64
CA VAL A 41 -19.95 -4.21 -10.96
C VAL A 41 -20.64 -3.74 -9.68
N LYS A 42 -20.76 -4.60 -8.66
CA LYS A 42 -21.37 -4.23 -7.38
C LYS A 42 -20.66 -3.05 -6.72
N ARG A 43 -19.34 -2.96 -6.84
CA ARG A 43 -18.54 -1.92 -6.17
C ARG A 43 -18.58 -0.58 -6.89
N ASN A 44 -18.64 -0.59 -8.22
CA ASN A 44 -18.46 0.61 -9.03
C ASN A 44 -19.72 1.01 -9.85
N SER A 45 -20.86 0.37 -9.61
CA SER A 45 -22.14 0.88 -10.11
C SER A 45 -22.59 2.09 -9.29
N ASN A 46 -23.09 3.12 -9.97
CA ASN A 46 -23.60 4.32 -9.32
C ASN A 46 -24.97 4.07 -8.65
N ARG A 47 -25.52 5.11 -8.00
CA ARG A 47 -26.82 5.05 -7.30
C ARG A 47 -28.01 4.64 -8.18
N HIS A 48 -27.88 4.74 -9.50
CA HIS A 48 -28.89 4.33 -10.48
C HIS A 48 -28.61 2.94 -11.07
N GLY A 49 -27.64 2.20 -10.52
CA GLY A 49 -27.24 0.87 -10.98
C GLY A 49 -26.42 0.86 -12.27
N ARG A 50 -26.02 2.02 -12.80
CA ARG A 50 -25.22 2.11 -14.04
C ARG A 50 -23.74 1.92 -13.72
N TYR A 51 -23.09 1.05 -14.48
CA TYR A 51 -21.65 0.85 -14.45
C TYR A 51 -20.97 1.71 -15.51
N LEU A 52 -19.99 2.53 -15.12
CA LEU A 52 -19.21 3.37 -16.02
C LEU A 52 -17.72 3.04 -15.89
N TYR A 53 -17.11 2.55 -16.97
CA TYR A 53 -15.74 1.99 -16.90
C TYR A 53 -14.67 3.02 -16.53
N LYS A 54 -14.84 4.28 -16.93
CA LYS A 54 -13.91 5.38 -16.62
C LYS A 54 -13.91 5.66 -15.12
N GLU A 55 -15.09 5.89 -14.55
CA GLU A 55 -15.30 6.11 -13.11
C GLU A 55 -14.79 4.92 -12.29
N ALA A 56 -15.13 3.68 -12.70
CA ALA A 56 -14.67 2.47 -12.03
C ALA A 56 -13.13 2.35 -12.00
N HIS A 57 -12.45 2.80 -13.07
CA HIS A 57 -10.99 2.83 -13.14
C HIS A 57 -10.40 3.93 -12.26
N GLU A 58 -10.93 5.15 -12.33
CA GLU A 58 -10.54 6.28 -11.50
C GLU A 58 -10.69 5.95 -10.01
N ASP A 59 -11.83 5.41 -9.60
CA ASP A 59 -12.07 4.97 -8.22
C ASP A 59 -11.07 3.89 -7.78
N ALA A 60 -10.70 2.96 -8.67
CA ALA A 60 -9.69 1.95 -8.36
C ALA A 60 -8.31 2.58 -8.13
N MET A 61 -7.94 3.58 -8.94
CA MET A 61 -6.70 4.34 -8.78
C MET A 61 -6.71 5.17 -7.49
N TRP A 62 -7.81 5.88 -7.20
CA TRP A 62 -7.98 6.65 -5.98
C TRP A 62 -7.88 5.77 -4.73
N ARG A 63 -8.50 4.59 -4.72
CA ARG A 63 -8.37 3.63 -3.61
C ARG A 63 -6.94 3.13 -3.43
N ARG A 64 -6.20 2.92 -4.53
CA ARG A 64 -4.79 2.53 -4.50
C ARG A 64 -3.93 3.66 -3.90
N GLU A 65 -4.12 4.89 -4.36
CA GLU A 65 -3.41 6.07 -3.85
C GLU A 65 -3.72 6.32 -2.39
N ARG A 66 -4.99 6.29 -1.99
CA ARG A 66 -5.40 6.44 -0.59
C ARG A 66 -4.78 5.36 0.29
N THR A 67 -4.71 4.12 -0.17
CA THR A 67 -4.06 3.03 0.58
C THR A 67 -2.56 3.27 0.72
N ALA A 68 -1.90 3.78 -0.32
CA ALA A 68 -0.49 4.15 -0.28
C ALA A 68 -0.25 5.37 0.64
N ALA A 69 -1.10 6.39 0.58
CA ALA A 69 -1.04 7.58 1.42
C ALA A 69 -1.29 7.25 2.89
N ASN A 70 -2.27 6.40 3.20
CA ASN A 70 -2.56 5.94 4.56
C ASN A 70 -1.41 5.09 5.15
N ARG A 71 -0.54 4.54 4.30
CA ARG A 71 0.69 3.84 4.72
C ARG A 71 1.90 4.77 4.85
N LYS A 72 1.81 6.04 4.41
CA LYS A 72 2.90 6.98 4.58
C LYS A 72 3.00 7.35 6.05
N ILE A 73 4.16 7.08 6.64
CA ILE A 73 4.51 7.55 7.97
C ILE A 73 4.54 9.08 7.94
N LYS A 74 3.93 9.70 8.95
CA LYS A 74 3.92 11.15 9.08
C LYS A 74 5.37 11.64 9.17
N THR A 75 5.71 12.68 8.39
CA THR A 75 7.10 13.17 8.26
C THR A 75 7.76 13.48 9.60
N HIS A 76 7.03 14.05 10.56
CA HIS A 76 7.57 14.37 11.89
C HIS A 76 7.96 13.12 12.68
N VAL A 77 7.19 12.02 12.58
CA VAL A 77 7.50 10.74 13.23
C VAL A 77 8.80 10.17 12.68
N MET A 78 8.98 10.20 11.35
CA MET A 78 10.23 9.74 10.75
C MET A 78 11.41 10.64 11.14
N LYS A 79 11.23 11.97 11.17
CA LYS A 79 12.27 12.90 11.64
C LYS A 79 12.68 12.63 13.09
N GLU A 80 11.73 12.34 13.97
CA GLU A 80 12.01 11.98 15.36
C GLU A 80 12.78 10.66 15.46
N ALA A 81 12.36 9.64 14.70
CA ALA A 81 13.07 8.36 14.61
C ALA A 81 14.52 8.55 14.15
N ILE A 82 14.76 9.36 13.11
CA ILE A 82 16.13 9.65 12.64
C ILE A 82 16.93 10.46 13.65
N LYS A 83 16.30 11.38 14.39
CA LYS A 83 16.96 12.10 15.48
C LYS A 83 17.47 11.13 16.56
N MET A 84 16.65 10.16 16.97
CA MET A 84 17.03 9.13 17.96
C MET A 84 18.15 8.21 17.41
N LEU A 85 18.09 7.86 16.12
CA LEU A 85 19.13 7.07 15.45
C LEU A 85 20.48 7.81 15.45
N VAL A 86 20.49 9.10 15.10
CA VAL A 86 21.72 9.88 14.91
C VAL A 86 22.29 10.40 16.23
N LYS A 87 21.45 10.93 17.12
CA LYS A 87 21.90 11.54 18.39
C LYS A 87 22.08 10.51 19.50
N ASP A 88 21.07 9.67 19.68
CA ASP A 88 21.00 8.75 20.80
C ASP A 88 21.58 7.37 20.46
N GLN A 89 21.91 7.13 19.17
CA GLN A 89 22.46 5.87 18.65
C GLN A 89 21.58 4.66 18.95
N TRP A 90 20.25 4.87 18.99
CA TRP A 90 19.28 3.82 19.24
C TRP A 90 19.07 2.94 18.01
N SER A 91 18.83 1.64 18.25
CA SER A 91 18.43 0.71 17.20
C SER A 91 17.01 1.01 16.69
N PRO A 92 16.68 0.67 15.43
CA PRO A 92 15.31 0.78 14.93
C PRO A 92 14.26 0.10 15.82
N GLU A 93 14.58 -1.02 16.48
CA GLU A 93 13.71 -1.71 17.43
C GLU A 93 13.52 -0.91 18.73
N GLN A 94 14.59 -0.31 19.27
CA GLN A 94 14.53 0.56 20.45
C GLN A 94 13.71 1.84 20.17
N ILE A 95 13.89 2.43 18.98
CA ILE A 95 13.12 3.58 18.51
C ILE A 95 11.63 3.24 18.44
N VAL A 96 11.29 2.08 17.86
CA VAL A 96 9.90 1.61 17.79
C VAL A 96 9.32 1.39 19.19
N ALA A 97 10.07 0.78 20.11
CA ALA A 97 9.62 0.55 21.48
C ALA A 97 9.30 1.89 22.18
N ASN A 98 10.19 2.87 22.08
CA ASN A 98 9.99 4.19 22.69
C ASN A 98 8.83 4.97 22.07
N LEU A 99 8.70 4.97 20.73
CA LEU A 99 7.59 5.65 20.06
C LEU A 99 6.25 4.98 20.39
N LYS A 100 6.23 3.66 20.57
CA LYS A 100 5.04 2.91 21.00
C LYS A 100 4.58 3.34 22.40
N GLU A 101 5.49 3.56 23.35
CA GLU A 101 5.15 4.10 24.68
C GLU A 101 4.51 5.50 24.59
N ARG A 102 4.82 6.26 23.53
CA ARG A 102 4.24 7.58 23.23
C ARG A 102 2.98 7.50 22.35
N ASN A 103 2.37 6.32 22.18
CA ASN A 103 1.23 6.06 21.29
C ASN A 103 1.49 6.39 19.80
N VAL A 104 2.75 6.37 19.36
CA VAL A 104 3.15 6.56 17.96
C VAL A 104 3.54 5.21 17.36
N MET A 105 2.74 4.74 16.40
CA MET A 105 2.99 3.46 15.74
C MET A 105 3.83 3.64 14.46
N ILE A 106 5.01 3.03 14.45
CA ILE A 106 5.90 2.90 13.29
C ILE A 106 6.51 1.49 13.32
N SER A 107 6.77 0.88 12.15
CA SER A 107 7.50 -0.39 12.09
C SER A 107 9.00 -0.14 11.93
N HIS A 108 9.83 -0.99 12.56
CA HIS A 108 11.29 -0.95 12.41
C HIS A 108 11.68 -1.11 10.93
N GLU A 109 10.92 -1.91 10.17
CA GLU A 109 11.12 -2.07 8.72
C GLU A 109 10.93 -0.77 7.94
N SER A 110 10.07 0.13 8.39
CA SER A 110 9.93 1.44 7.76
C SER A 110 11.12 2.35 8.03
N ILE A 111 11.70 2.26 9.23
CA ILE A 111 12.95 2.94 9.58
C ILE A 111 14.10 2.35 8.75
N TYR A 112 14.19 1.02 8.64
CA TYR A 112 15.17 0.35 7.79
C TYR A 112 15.06 0.75 6.33
N ARG A 113 13.85 0.80 5.78
CA ARG A 113 13.62 1.29 4.41
C ARG A 113 14.13 2.71 4.22
N TYR A 114 13.82 3.59 5.16
CA TYR A 114 14.28 4.97 5.13
C TYR A 114 15.82 5.06 5.16
N ILE A 115 16.48 4.30 6.04
CA ILE A 115 17.95 4.22 6.10
C ILE A 115 18.51 3.71 4.77
N ARG A 116 17.92 2.66 4.17
CA ARG A 116 18.38 2.12 2.87
C ARG A 116 18.27 3.15 1.73
N GLU A 117 17.26 4.00 1.76
CA GLU A 117 17.06 5.10 0.80
C GLU A 117 18.01 6.29 1.03
N HIS A 118 18.62 6.41 2.22
CA HIS A 118 19.49 7.54 2.62
C HIS A 118 20.88 7.02 3.06
N GLN A 119 21.81 6.94 2.10
CA GLN A 119 23.15 6.35 2.30
C GLN A 119 23.96 7.01 3.43
N ASP A 120 23.76 8.30 3.69
CA ASP A 120 24.43 9.05 4.75
C ASP A 120 24.09 8.54 6.18
N LEU A 121 22.95 7.86 6.32
CA LEU A 121 22.50 7.29 7.59
C LEU A 121 23.08 5.90 7.87
N TRP A 122 23.67 5.24 6.86
CA TRP A 122 24.18 3.86 6.99
C TRP A 122 25.21 3.73 8.10
N LYS A 123 26.09 4.74 8.28
CA LYS A 123 27.12 4.75 9.34
C LYS A 123 26.53 4.62 10.75
N TYR A 124 25.36 5.21 11.00
CA TYR A 124 24.71 5.13 12.32
C TYR A 124 24.04 3.77 12.53
N TYR A 125 23.51 3.17 11.46
CA TYR A 125 22.99 1.80 11.51
C TYR A 125 24.11 0.77 11.76
N PHE A 126 25.25 0.89 11.06
CA PHE A 126 26.38 -0.03 11.23
C PHE A 126 27.04 0.12 12.60
N ASN A 127 27.19 1.34 13.12
CA ASN A 127 27.74 1.59 14.45
C ASN A 127 27.00 0.82 15.56
N PHE A 128 25.69 0.62 15.42
CA PHE A 128 24.92 -0.21 16.34
C PHE A 128 25.25 -1.70 16.20
N LYS A 129 25.32 -2.22 14.97
CA LYS A 129 25.62 -3.65 14.70
C LYS A 129 27.00 -4.07 15.25
N TYR A 130 27.98 -3.16 15.26
CA TYR A 130 29.29 -3.39 15.86
C TYR A 130 29.33 -3.27 17.40
N LYS A 131 28.42 -2.49 18.02
CA LYS A 131 28.32 -2.36 19.49
C LYS A 131 27.63 -3.55 20.16
N CYS A 132 26.67 -4.19 19.49
CA CYS A 132 26.03 -5.41 20.00
C CYS A 132 26.96 -6.63 19.99
N ASN A 133 27.92 -6.70 19.06
CA ASN A 133 28.88 -7.80 18.94
C ASN A 133 30.11 -7.69 19.87
N LYS A 134 30.14 -6.74 20.81
CA LYS A 134 31.21 -6.58 21.82
C LYS A 134 30.75 -6.85 23.26
N LYS A 135 29.58 -7.46 23.42
CA LYS A 135 29.13 -8.00 24.71
C LYS A 135 29.16 -9.52 24.66
N ASP A 136 30.35 -10.07 24.53
CA ASP A 136 30.72 -11.46 24.85
C ASP A 136 32.13 -11.44 25.44
#